data_AF-A0A7Y3R729-F1
#
_entry.id   AF-A0A7Y3R729-F1
#
_cell.length_a   1.000
_cell.length_b   1.000
_cell.length_c   1.000
_cell.angle_alpha   90.00
_cell.angle_beta   90.00
_cell.angle_gamma   90.00
#
_symmetry.space_group_name_H-M   'P 1'
#
loop_
_entity.id
_entity.type
_entity.pdbx_description
1 polymer ?
#
loop_
_entity_poly.entity_id
_entity_poly.type
_entity_poly.pdbx_seq_one_letter_code
_entity_poly.pdbx_strand_id
1 'polypeptide(L)'
;MKDLKWTGRLTIIGLLLLVINFMVIGGGHGYYELLFFTFPFPCLILNLFDEINILVILILLIQYPLYGLILDKNKKSIKKAGLIILITHIVFALIAYQNMPTGFK
;
A
#
# COMPACT_ATOMS: atom_id res chain seq x y z
N MET A 1 -18.59 -19.20 8.54
CA MET A 1 -17.38 -18.48 8.07
C MET A 1 -17.76 -17.05 7.72
N LYS A 2 -17.03 -16.03 8.20
CA LYS A 2 -17.22 -14.66 7.70
C LYS A 2 -16.81 -14.65 6.23
N ASP A 3 -17.70 -14.17 5.36
CA ASP A 3 -17.43 -14.00 3.94
C ASP A 3 -16.36 -12.90 3.74
N LEU A 4 -15.12 -13.30 3.41
CA LEU A 4 -13.93 -12.44 3.26
C LEU A 4 -13.69 -12.00 1.81
N LYS A 5 -14.78 -11.61 1.14
CA LYS A 5 -14.79 -11.29 -0.29
C LYS A 5 -13.88 -10.11 -0.64
N TRP A 6 -13.89 -9.03 0.15
CA TRP A 6 -13.07 -7.86 -0.12
C TRP A 6 -11.60 -8.09 0.22
N THR A 7 -11.32 -8.85 1.28
CA THR A 7 -9.98 -9.30 1.64
C THR A 7 -9.32 -10.04 0.48
N GLY A 8 -9.99 -11.06 -0.09
CA GLY A 8 -9.45 -11.82 -1.23
C GLY A 8 -9.23 -10.95 -2.46
N ARG A 9 -10.21 -10.10 -2.82
CA ARG A 9 -10.11 -9.19 -3.98
C ARG A 9 -8.96 -8.20 -3.85
N LEU A 10 -8.84 -7.52 -2.71
CA LEU A 10 -7.79 -6.54 -2.51
C LEU A 10 -6.42 -7.19 -2.35
N THR A 11 -6.34 -8.40 -1.82
CA THR A 11 -5.08 -9.18 -1.82
C THR A 11 -4.59 -9.42 -3.25
N ILE A 12 -5.46 -9.88 -4.16
CA ILE A 12 -5.10 -10.09 -5.57
C ILE A 12 -4.69 -8.78 -6.23
N ILE A 13 -5.46 -7.70 -6.02
CA ILE A 13 -5.13 -6.37 -6.56
C ILE A 13 -3.77 -5.88 -6.03
N GLY A 14 -3.51 -6.04 -4.73
CA GLY A 14 -2.24 -5.67 -4.10
C GLY A 14 -1.07 -6.43 -4.71
N LEU A 15 -1.20 -7.75 -4.93
CA LEU A 15 -0.15 -8.53 -5.58
C LEU A 15 0.10 -8.10 -7.03
N LEU A 16 -0.96 -7.80 -7.80
CA LEU A 16 -0.81 -7.30 -9.16
C LEU A 16 -0.13 -5.92 -9.19
N LEU A 17 -0.50 -5.02 -8.29
CA LEU A 17 0.15 -3.72 -8.15
C LEU A 17 1.62 -3.86 -7.76
N LEU A 18 1.96 -4.82 -6.89
CA LEU A 18 3.35 -5.09 -6.55
C LEU A 18 4.17 -5.52 -7.77
N VAL A 19 3.62 -6.41 -8.61
CA VAL A 19 4.27 -6.83 -9.87
C VAL A 19 4.45 -5.66 -10.83
N ILE A 20 3.42 -4.82 -10.97
CA ILE A 20 3.48 -3.62 -11.83
C ILE A 20 4.57 -2.68 -11.33
N ASN A 21 4.63 -2.40 -10.02
CA ASN A 21 5.67 -1.57 -9.43
C ASN A 21 7.07 -2.12 -9.69
N PHE A 22 7.25 -3.44 -9.51
CA PHE A 22 8.53 -4.09 -9.78
C PHE A 22 8.98 -3.90 -11.24
N MET A 23 8.05 -4.03 -12.20
CA MET A 23 8.34 -3.78 -13.61
C MET A 23 8.70 -2.32 -13.89
N VAL A 24 8.00 -1.37 -13.26
CA VAL A 24 8.22 0.08 -13.44
C VAL A 24 9.54 0.55 -12.81
N ILE A 25 9.91 0.01 -11.65
CA ILE A 25 11.17 0.31 -10.96
C ILE A 25 12.38 -0.34 -11.67
N GLY A 26 12.17 -1.35 -12.51
CA GLY A 26 13.21 -1.87 -13.41
C GLY A 26 14.50 -2.29 -12.69
N GLY A 27 14.40 -3.09 -11.63
CA GLY A 27 15.57 -3.56 -10.87
C GLY A 27 16.30 -2.51 -10.03
N GLY A 28 15.73 -1.31 -9.90
CA GLY A 28 16.22 -0.25 -9.01
C GLY A 28 16.58 1.07 -9.71
N HIS A 29 16.35 1.17 -11.01
CA HIS A 29 16.74 2.33 -11.84
C HIS A 29 15.56 3.07 -12.48
N GLY A 30 14.33 2.62 -12.23
CA GLY A 30 13.11 3.19 -12.78
C GLY A 30 12.38 4.13 -11.83
N TYR A 31 11.11 4.37 -12.13
CA TYR A 31 10.25 5.33 -11.43
C TYR A 31 9.70 4.73 -10.13
N TYR A 32 10.10 5.29 -9.00
CA TYR A 32 9.64 4.83 -7.68
C TYR A 32 8.33 5.48 -7.24
N GLU A 33 7.91 6.56 -7.90
CA GLU A 33 6.73 7.35 -7.52
C GLU A 33 5.47 6.50 -7.45
N LEU A 34 5.33 5.54 -8.39
CA LEU A 34 4.21 4.60 -8.39
C LEU A 34 4.13 3.78 -7.09
N LEU A 35 5.27 3.42 -6.52
CA LEU A 35 5.34 2.64 -5.27
C LEU A 35 4.82 3.46 -4.11
N PHE A 36 5.18 4.74 -4.05
CA PHE A 36 4.72 5.66 -3.02
C PHE A 36 3.21 5.92 -3.09
N PHE A 37 2.64 5.96 -4.31
CA PHE A 37 1.20 6.13 -4.50
C PHE A 37 0.39 4.87 -4.27
N THR A 38 0.96 3.68 -4.49
CA THR A 38 0.23 2.41 -4.34
C THR A 38 0.49 1.73 -3.00
N PHE A 39 1.66 1.96 -2.40
CA PHE A 39 2.08 1.37 -1.13
C PHE A 39 2.60 2.44 -0.15
N PRO A 40 1.71 3.37 0.27
CA PRO A 40 2.13 4.49 1.09
C PRO A 40 2.65 4.09 2.47
N PHE A 41 2.07 3.07 3.13
CA PHE A 41 2.52 2.71 4.48
C PHE A 41 3.88 2.02 4.53
N PRO A 42 4.19 1.06 3.63
CA PRO A 42 5.56 0.57 3.48
C PRO A 42 6.55 1.69 3.21
N CYS A 43 6.18 2.64 2.33
CA CYS A 43 7.03 3.78 1.99
C CYS A 43 7.23 4.74 3.18
N LEU A 44 6.24 4.94 4.05
CA LEU A 44 6.45 5.71 5.29
C LEU A 44 7.49 5.06 6.20
N ILE A 45 7.48 3.73 6.30
CA ILE A 45 8.47 3.00 7.08
C ILE A 45 9.84 3.09 6.41
N LEU A 46 9.89 2.95 5.08
CA LEU A 46 11.12 3.14 4.30
C LEU A 46 11.73 4.52 4.58
N ASN A 47 10.93 5.58 4.59
CA ASN A 47 11.40 6.94 4.88
C ASN A 47 11.98 7.12 6.30
N LEU A 48 11.62 6.24 7.25
CA LEU A 48 12.11 6.31 8.63
C LEU A 48 13.45 5.58 8.82
N PHE A 49 13.70 4.55 8.01
CA PHE A 49 14.87 3.68 8.16
C PHE A 49 15.86 3.77 6.99
N ASP A 50 15.49 4.45 5.90
CA ASP A 50 16.24 4.56 4.64
C ASP A 50 16.66 3.22 4.02
N GLU A 51 16.03 2.11 4.43
CA GLU A 51 16.32 0.77 3.96
C GLU A 51 15.06 -0.10 3.86
N ILE A 52 15.08 -1.06 2.93
CA ILE A 52 14.03 -2.07 2.83
C ILE A 52 14.34 -3.16 3.85
N ASN A 53 13.86 -2.97 5.08
CA ASN A 53 13.95 -3.98 6.13
C ASN A 53 12.71 -4.90 6.14
N ILE A 54 12.75 -5.91 7.02
CA ILE A 54 11.66 -6.89 7.14
C ILE A 54 10.31 -6.25 7.47
N LEU A 55 10.27 -5.14 8.21
CA LEU A 55 9.03 -4.45 8.54
C LEU A 55 8.40 -3.83 7.28
N VAL A 56 9.20 -3.21 6.41
CA VAL A 56 8.73 -2.67 5.13
C VAL A 56 8.07 -3.78 4.30
N ILE A 57 8.72 -4.94 4.19
CA ILE A 57 8.21 -6.10 3.43
C ILE A 57 6.90 -6.62 4.03
N LEU A 58 6.81 -6.74 5.37
CA LEU A 58 5.60 -7.22 6.03
C LEU A 58 4.42 -6.28 5.79
N ILE A 59 4.62 -4.97 5.95
CA ILE A 59 3.56 -3.98 5.69
C ILE A 59 3.19 -3.95 4.21
N LEU A 60 4.16 -4.15 3.30
CA LEU A 60 3.93 -4.21 1.85
C LEU A 60 2.94 -5.31 1.50
N LEU A 61 3.14 -6.50 2.07
CA LEU A 61 2.26 -7.65 1.83
C LEU A 61 0.91 -7.54 2.53
N ILE A 62 0.84 -6.91 3.71
CA ILE A 62 -0.37 -6.87 4.55
C ILE A 62 -1.29 -5.68 4.22
N GLN A 63 -0.79 -4.59 3.64
CA GLN A 63 -1.54 -3.35 3.42
C GLN A 63 -2.93 -3.59 2.77
N TYR A 64 -2.96 -4.25 1.61
CA TYR A 64 -4.21 -4.48 0.87
C TYR A 64 -5.11 -5.55 1.48
N PRO A 65 -4.59 -6.70 1.98
CA PRO A 65 -5.39 -7.60 2.81
C PRO A 65 -6.06 -6.90 3.99
N LEU A 66 -5.36 -5.98 4.66
CA LEU A 66 -5.89 -5.23 5.79
C LEU A 66 -7.02 -4.29 5.37
N TYR A 67 -6.90 -3.60 4.24
CA TYR A 67 -8.00 -2.81 3.67
C TYR A 67 -9.24 -3.67 3.42
N GLY A 68 -9.07 -4.84 2.79
CA GLY A 68 -10.18 -5.74 2.53
C GLY A 68 -10.80 -6.29 3.82
N LEU A 69 -9.98 -6.59 4.83
CA LEU A 69 -10.46 -7.02 6.13
C LEU A 69 -11.29 -5.94 6.83
N ILE A 70 -10.88 -4.67 6.74
CA ILE A 70 -11.62 -3.53 7.27
C ILE A 70 -12.98 -3.41 6.56
N LEU A 71 -13.02 -3.55 5.22
CA LEU A 71 -14.27 -3.52 4.46
C LEU A 71 -15.19 -4.70 4.81
N ASP A 72 -14.65 -5.91 4.92
CA ASP A 72 -15.40 -7.11 5.27
C ASP A 72 -15.94 -7.08 6.71
N LYS A 73 -15.26 -6.39 7.63
CA LYS A 73 -15.76 -6.14 9.00
C LYS A 73 -16.85 -5.06 9.04
N ASN A 74 -16.87 -4.14 8.08
CA ASN A 74 -17.75 -2.97 8.04
C ASN A 74 -18.79 -3.04 6.91
N LYS A 75 -19.32 -4.22 6.56
CA LYS A 75 -20.22 -4.41 5.41
C LYS A 75 -21.45 -3.48 5.41
N LYS A 76 -22.05 -3.23 6.58
CA LYS A 76 -23.23 -2.33 6.71
C LYS A 76 -22.90 -0.87 6.37
N SER A 77 -21.64 -0.46 6.49
CA SER A 77 -21.16 0.90 6.28
C SER A 77 -19.99 0.94 5.28
N ILE A 78 -19.99 0.02 4.32
CA ILE A 78 -18.84 -0.22 3.42
C ILE A 78 -18.40 1.04 2.66
N LYS A 79 -19.34 1.90 2.24
CA LYS A 79 -19.04 3.17 1.58
C LYS A 79 -18.24 4.11 2.49
N LYS A 80 -18.64 4.23 3.76
CA LYS A 80 -17.94 5.06 4.76
C LYS A 80 -16.56 4.48 5.06
N ALA A 81 -16.46 3.16 5.27
CA ALA A 81 -15.18 2.50 5.50
C ALA A 81 -14.23 2.66 4.30
N GLY A 82 -14.72 2.48 3.08
CA GLY A 82 -13.96 2.68 1.85
C GLY A 82 -13.49 4.12 1.68
N LEU A 83 -14.34 5.10 1.97
CA LEU A 83 -13.96 6.52 1.91
C LEU A 83 -12.87 6.85 2.94
N ILE A 84 -12.97 6.33 4.16
CA ILE A 84 -11.92 6.51 5.19
C ILE A 84 -10.61 5.90 4.70
N ILE A 85 -10.62 4.64 4.22
CA ILE A 85 -9.42 3.98 3.68
C ILE A 85 -8.81 4.81 2.55
N LEU A 86 -9.63 5.29 1.61
CA LEU A 86 -9.17 6.08 0.47
C LEU A 86 -8.53 7.39 0.90
N ILE A 87 -9.19 8.16 1.77
CA ILE A 87 -8.65 9.43 2.29
C ILE A 87 -7.34 9.17 3.03
N THR A 88 -7.32 8.20 3.94
CA THR A 88 -6.12 7.83 4.68
C THR A 88 -4.99 7.43 3.73
N HIS A 89 -5.27 6.59 2.74
CA HIS A 89 -4.28 6.17 1.74
C HIS A 89 -3.70 7.35 0.96
N ILE A 90 -4.55 8.25 0.43
CA ILE A 90 -4.11 9.42 -0.32
C ILE A 90 -3.26 10.36 0.55
N VAL A 91 -3.72 10.67 1.76
CA VAL A 91 -2.99 11.55 2.69
C VAL A 91 -1.60 10.97 2.98
N PHE A 92 -1.52 9.69 3.30
CA PHE A 92 -0.25 9.05 3.61
C PHE A 92 0.63 8.83 2.38
N ALA A 93 0.07 8.65 1.18
CA ALA A 93 0.82 8.63 -0.06
C ALA A 93 1.51 9.96 -0.35
N LEU A 94 0.78 11.08 -0.14
CA LEU A 94 1.36 12.41 -0.29
C LEU A 94 2.47 12.65 0.74
N ILE A 95 2.25 12.29 2.00
CA ILE A 95 3.28 12.40 3.05
C ILE A 95 4.50 11.54 2.70
N ALA A 96 4.29 10.27 2.32
CA ALA A 96 5.37 9.38 1.96
C ALA A 96 6.19 9.93 0.79
N TYR A 97 5.52 10.38 -0.27
CA TYR A 97 6.16 10.91 -1.47
C TYR A 97 6.95 12.19 -1.20
N GLN A 98 6.40 13.12 -0.40
CA GLN A 98 7.10 14.36 -0.05
C GLN A 98 8.38 14.10 0.76
N ASN A 99 8.38 13.04 1.57
CA ASN A 99 9.51 12.65 2.43
C ASN A 99 10.35 11.51 1.82
N MET A 100 10.17 11.24 0.53
CA MET A 100 10.92 10.21 -0.20
C MET A 100 12.44 10.46 -0.09
N PRO A 101 13.25 9.45 0.28
CA PRO A 101 14.69 9.63 0.38
C PRO A 101 15.31 9.95 -0.98
N THR A 102 16.38 10.74 -0.98
CA THR A 102 17.03 11.19 -2.23
C THR A 102 17.53 10.05 -3.12
N GLY A 103 17.88 8.90 -2.54
CA GLY A 103 18.29 7.71 -3.30
C GLY A 103 17.17 7.08 -4.14
N PHE A 104 15.92 7.48 -3.93
CA PHE A 104 14.76 6.99 -4.69
C PHE A 104 14.14 8.08 -5.60
N LYS A 105 14.55 9.35 -5.47
CA LYS A 105 14.03 10.48 -6.26
C LYS A 105 14.58 10.53 -7.68
#